data_AF-A0A384BRG5-F1
#
_entry.id   AF-A0A384BRG5-F1
#
_cell.length_a   1.000
_cell.length_b   1.000
_cell.length_c   1.000
_cell.angle_alpha   90.00
_cell.angle_beta   90.00
_cell.angle_gamma   90.00
#
_symmetry.space_group_name_H-M   'P 1'
#
loop_
_entity.id
_entity.type
_entity.pdbx_description
1 polymer ?
#
loop_
_entity_poly.entity_id
_entity_poly.type
_entity_poly.pdbx_seq_one_letter_code
_entity_poly.pdbx_strand_id
1 'polypeptide(L)'
;MEDMTLASSFGHCHRRELPPARASDMREANYKDSDKYFHARGNYDAAQRGPGGAWAAKVISDARENSQRVTDFFKYGDSGHGVEDSKADQAANEWGRSGNDPNHFRPPGLPDKY
;
A
#
# COMPACT_ATOMS: atom_id res chain seq x y z
N MET A 1 -27.54 -18.69 -37.56
CA MET A 1 -27.89 -17.26 -37.54
C MET A 1 -28.57 -16.98 -36.22
N GLU A 2 -28.08 -16.20 -35.28
CA GLU A 2 -26.78 -15.59 -34.98
C GLU A 2 -26.94 -15.12 -33.54
N ASP A 3 -25.87 -15.24 -32.76
CA ASP A 3 -25.81 -15.03 -31.33
C ASP A 3 -25.85 -13.53 -31.00
N MET A 4 -26.79 -13.10 -30.16
CA MET A 4 -26.83 -11.74 -29.61
C MET A 4 -27.26 -11.79 -28.15
N THR A 5 -26.45 -12.49 -27.35
CA THR A 5 -26.54 -12.45 -25.89
C THR A 5 -25.86 -11.17 -25.38
N LEU A 6 -26.58 -10.04 -25.40
CA LEU A 6 -26.22 -8.82 -24.68
C LEU A 6 -26.45 -9.03 -23.18
N ALA A 7 -25.46 -9.60 -22.49
CA ALA A 7 -25.44 -9.63 -21.03
C ALA A 7 -25.05 -8.23 -20.49
N SER A 8 -26.09 -7.46 -20.19
CA SER A 8 -26.03 -6.20 -19.46
C SER A 8 -25.46 -6.41 -18.06
N SER A 9 -24.49 -5.56 -17.71
CA SER A 9 -24.38 -4.79 -16.47
C SER A 9 -24.54 -5.48 -15.11
N PHE A 10 -23.66 -5.08 -14.18
CA PHE A 10 -23.58 -5.48 -12.77
C PHE A 10 -22.77 -6.75 -12.50
N GLY A 11 -21.47 -6.64 -12.80
CA GLY A 11 -20.46 -7.36 -12.04
C GLY A 11 -20.69 -7.15 -10.55
N HIS A 12 -20.83 -8.27 -9.84
CA HIS A 12 -20.98 -8.35 -8.40
C HIS A 12 -19.95 -7.47 -7.68
N CYS A 13 -20.35 -6.28 -7.23
CA CYS A 13 -19.74 -5.61 -6.10
C CYS A 13 -20.07 -6.43 -4.85
N HIS A 14 -19.40 -7.57 -4.70
CA HIS A 14 -19.34 -8.24 -3.42
C HIS A 14 -18.69 -7.26 -2.47
N ARG A 15 -19.46 -6.85 -1.46
CA ARG A 15 -19.04 -6.11 -0.28
C ARG A 15 -17.81 -6.78 0.33
N ARG A 16 -16.62 -6.45 -0.16
CA ARG A 16 -15.39 -6.51 0.62
C ARG A 16 -15.26 -5.10 1.16
N GLU A 17 -15.59 -4.97 2.44
CA GLU A 17 -15.15 -3.88 3.30
C GLU A 17 -13.81 -3.37 2.77
N LEU A 18 -13.69 -2.07 2.50
CA LEU A 18 -12.38 -1.43 2.46
C LEU A 18 -11.68 -1.92 3.73
N PRO A 19 -10.63 -2.76 3.71
CA PRO A 19 -9.99 -3.08 4.95
C PRO A 19 -9.28 -1.79 5.37
N PRO A 20 -9.57 -1.23 6.55
CA PRO A 20 -8.57 -0.48 7.30
C PRO A 20 -7.31 -1.34 7.63
N ALA A 21 -7.32 -2.64 7.28
CA ALA A 21 -6.36 -3.70 7.58
C ALA A 21 -5.02 -3.68 6.82
N ARG A 22 -4.31 -2.55 6.76
CA ARG A 22 -2.91 -2.52 6.26
C ARG A 22 -2.02 -1.67 7.14
N ALA A 23 -2.47 -0.45 7.48
CA ALA A 23 -1.82 0.37 8.49
C ALA A 23 -2.03 -0.20 9.91
N SER A 24 -3.20 -0.81 10.18
CA SER A 24 -3.42 -1.55 11.42
C SER A 24 -2.59 -2.83 11.45
N ASP A 25 -2.48 -3.57 10.34
CA ASP A 25 -1.66 -4.79 10.26
C ASP A 25 -0.18 -4.48 10.50
N MET A 26 0.33 -3.38 9.96
CA MET A 26 1.69 -2.90 10.24
C MET A 26 1.91 -2.66 11.74
N ARG A 27 0.92 -2.04 12.42
CA ARG A 27 0.97 -1.80 13.87
C ARG A 27 0.77 -3.08 14.69
N GLU A 28 -0.11 -3.96 14.25
CA GLU A 28 -0.44 -5.23 14.91
C GLU A 28 0.71 -6.23 14.80
N ALA A 29 1.33 -6.32 13.62
CA ALA A 29 2.47 -7.19 13.38
C ALA A 29 3.65 -6.77 14.24
N ASN A 30 3.90 -5.46 14.38
CA ASN A 30 5.07 -4.90 15.07
C ASN A 30 6.36 -5.68 14.75
N TYR A 31 6.50 -6.06 13.47
CA TYR A 31 7.49 -7.02 13.03
C TYR A 31 8.65 -6.28 12.38
N LYS A 32 9.86 -6.61 12.79
CA LYS A 32 11.07 -5.94 12.31
C LYS A 32 11.19 -6.08 10.79
N ASP A 33 11.61 -5.01 10.13
CA ASP A 33 11.89 -4.95 8.69
C ASP A 33 10.67 -5.28 7.79
N SER A 34 9.43 -5.17 8.32
CA SER A 34 8.18 -5.45 7.58
C SER A 34 7.51 -4.20 6.99
N ASP A 35 8.02 -3.01 7.29
CA ASP A 35 7.40 -1.74 6.92
C ASP A 35 7.18 -1.61 5.39
N LYS A 36 8.23 -1.87 4.59
CA LYS A 36 8.18 -1.83 3.12
C LYS A 36 7.21 -2.85 2.53
N TYR A 37 7.06 -4.01 3.17
CA TYR A 37 6.03 -4.99 2.79
C TYR A 37 4.63 -4.43 2.94
N PHE A 38 4.30 -3.82 4.08
CA PHE A 38 2.98 -3.25 4.30
C PHE A 38 2.70 -2.03 3.41
N HIS A 39 3.73 -1.25 3.06
CA HIS A 39 3.66 -0.18 2.06
C HIS A 39 3.28 -0.68 0.67
N ALA A 40 4.03 -1.65 0.15
CA ALA A 40 3.77 -2.27 -1.14
C ALA A 40 2.42 -2.98 -1.16
N ARG A 41 2.14 -3.78 -0.12
CA ARG A 41 0.89 -4.52 0.00
C ARG A 41 -0.28 -3.54 0.01
N GLY A 42 -0.29 -2.53 0.88
CA GLY A 42 -1.34 -1.52 0.95
C GLY A 42 -1.66 -0.83 -0.39
N ASN A 43 -0.62 -0.43 -1.13
CA ASN A 43 -0.77 0.20 -2.44
C ASN A 43 -1.25 -0.78 -3.52
N TYR A 44 -0.79 -2.04 -3.49
CA TYR A 44 -1.27 -3.10 -4.37
C TYR A 44 -2.78 -3.29 -4.23
N ASP A 45 -3.27 -3.52 -3.01
CA ASP A 45 -4.71 -3.71 -2.78
C ASP A 45 -5.56 -2.51 -3.19
N ALA A 46 -5.04 -1.30 -2.97
CA ALA A 46 -5.72 -0.09 -3.38
C ALA A 46 -5.79 0.00 -4.93
N ALA A 47 -4.69 -0.28 -5.63
CA ALA A 47 -4.64 -0.29 -7.09
C ALA A 47 -5.55 -1.37 -7.70
N GLN A 48 -5.70 -2.53 -7.04
CA GLN A 48 -6.62 -3.59 -7.47
C GLN A 48 -8.11 -3.18 -7.43
N ARG A 49 -8.45 -2.06 -6.77
CA ARG A 49 -9.81 -1.47 -6.82
C ARG A 49 -10.06 -0.61 -8.07
N GLY A 50 -9.08 -0.50 -8.96
CA GLY A 50 -9.15 0.27 -10.20
C GLY A 50 -8.51 1.65 -10.10
N PRO A 51 -8.66 2.49 -11.15
CA PRO A 51 -7.93 3.75 -11.27
C PRO A 51 -8.12 4.72 -10.09
N GLY A 52 -9.33 4.79 -9.54
CA GLY A 52 -9.62 5.61 -8.36
C GLY A 52 -8.91 5.12 -7.09
N GLY A 53 -8.75 3.81 -6.95
CA GLY A 53 -8.00 3.21 -5.84
C GLY A 53 -6.50 3.47 -5.95
N ALA A 54 -5.93 3.36 -7.16
CA ALA A 54 -4.53 3.72 -7.40
C ALA A 54 -4.27 5.21 -7.14
N TRP A 55 -5.19 6.10 -7.56
CA TRP A 55 -5.10 7.53 -7.28
C TRP A 55 -5.16 7.83 -5.77
N ALA A 56 -6.12 7.23 -5.06
CA ALA A 56 -6.26 7.41 -3.62
C ALA A 56 -5.00 6.93 -2.87
N ALA A 57 -4.44 5.79 -3.29
CA ALA A 57 -3.20 5.26 -2.71
C ALA A 57 -2.04 6.25 -2.87
N LYS A 58 -1.91 6.88 -4.06
CA LYS A 58 -0.91 7.91 -4.30
C LYS A 58 -1.07 9.11 -3.38
N VAL A 59 -2.25 9.70 -3.32
CA VAL A 59 -2.49 10.90 -2.50
C VAL A 59 -2.23 10.62 -1.03
N ILE A 60 -2.67 9.46 -0.51
CA ILE A 60 -2.48 9.09 0.89
C ILE A 60 -1.00 8.80 1.20
N SER A 61 -0.27 8.11 0.32
CA SER A 61 1.17 7.87 0.47
C SER A 61 1.97 9.18 0.50
N ASP A 62 1.72 10.07 -0.46
CA ASP A 62 2.42 11.36 -0.57
C ASP A 62 2.14 12.25 0.68
N ALA A 63 0.91 12.23 1.19
CA ALA A 63 0.54 12.95 2.41
C ALA A 63 1.21 12.37 3.67
N ARG A 64 1.28 11.04 3.80
CA ARG A 64 1.93 10.37 4.96
C ARG A 64 3.42 10.69 5.01
N GLU A 65 4.11 10.63 3.87
CA GLU A 65 5.54 10.95 3.79
C GLU A 65 5.81 12.39 4.23
N ASN A 66 5.03 13.35 3.73
CA ASN A 66 5.22 14.75 4.12
C ASN A 66 5.05 14.94 5.63
N SER A 67 4.07 14.27 6.24
CA SER A 67 3.91 14.28 7.69
C SER A 67 5.10 13.61 8.41
N GLN A 68 5.60 12.47 7.92
CA GLN A 68 6.74 11.77 8.50
C GLN A 68 8.00 12.63 8.47
N ARG A 69 8.33 13.23 7.31
CA ARG A 69 9.48 14.15 7.15
C ARG A 69 9.44 15.31 8.13
N VAL A 70 8.25 15.92 8.30
CA VAL A 70 8.08 17.02 9.26
C VAL A 70 8.31 16.51 10.69
N THR A 71 7.72 15.37 11.07
CA THR A 71 7.91 14.83 12.42
C THR A 71 9.34 14.41 12.70
N ASP A 72 10.05 13.84 11.72
CA ASP A 72 11.43 13.39 11.86
C ASP A 72 12.39 14.57 11.97
N PHE A 73 12.15 15.64 11.21
CA PHE A 73 12.90 16.89 11.36
C PHE A 73 12.82 17.43 12.80
N PHE A 74 11.63 17.44 13.41
CA PHE A 74 11.47 17.89 14.79
C PHE A 74 12.05 16.93 15.84
N LYS A 75 12.12 15.62 15.57
CA LYS A 75 12.62 14.61 16.51
C LYS A 75 14.12 14.36 16.43
N TYR A 76 14.67 14.34 15.22
CA TYR A 76 16.02 13.84 14.92
C TYR A 76 16.89 14.87 14.17
N GLY A 77 16.35 16.05 13.83
CA GLY A 77 17.07 17.07 13.06
C GLY A 77 17.43 16.61 11.65
N ASP A 78 18.43 17.26 11.04
CA ASP A 78 18.88 16.96 9.67
C ASP A 78 19.91 15.81 9.61
N SER A 79 19.61 14.70 10.30
CA SER A 79 20.52 13.56 10.46
C SER A 79 20.64 12.67 9.20
N GLY A 80 20.06 13.07 8.07
CA GLY A 80 20.00 12.30 6.82
C GLY A 80 18.98 11.16 6.87
N HIS A 81 18.95 10.38 7.95
CA HIS A 81 18.17 9.14 8.14
C HIS A 81 16.72 9.18 7.59
N GLY A 82 15.99 10.28 7.77
CA GLY A 82 14.60 10.39 7.31
C GLY A 82 14.46 10.43 5.77
N VAL A 83 15.50 10.87 5.05
CA VAL A 83 15.46 11.02 3.58
C VAL A 83 15.62 9.68 2.88
N GLU A 84 16.57 8.84 3.31
CA GLU A 84 16.76 7.51 2.75
C GLU A 84 15.55 6.60 3.03
N ASP A 85 15.03 6.63 4.26
CA ASP A 85 13.87 5.82 4.63
C ASP A 85 12.61 6.25 3.84
N SER A 86 12.39 7.56 3.70
CA SER A 86 11.30 8.10 2.86
C SER A 86 11.40 7.67 1.40
N LYS A 87 12.62 7.62 0.82
CA LYS A 87 12.82 7.15 -0.56
C LYS A 87 12.50 5.66 -0.71
N ALA A 88 12.92 4.85 0.26
CA ALA A 88 12.61 3.42 0.26
C ALA A 88 11.10 3.17 0.42
N ASP A 89 10.41 3.98 1.24
CA ASP A 89 8.95 3.96 1.38
C ASP A 89 8.24 4.29 0.06
N GLN A 90 8.67 5.35 -0.62
CA GLN A 90 8.13 5.70 -1.93
C GLN A 90 8.29 4.57 -2.94
N ALA A 91 9.49 3.97 -3.02
CA ALA A 91 9.75 2.86 -3.94
C ALA A 91 8.84 1.65 -3.66
N ALA A 92 8.63 1.31 -2.38
CA ALA A 92 7.72 0.24 -1.99
C ALA A 92 6.25 0.57 -2.34
N ASN A 93 5.80 1.79 -2.07
CA ASN A 93 4.47 2.26 -2.44
C ASN A 93 4.23 2.16 -3.95
N GLU A 94 5.20 2.61 -4.75
CA GLU A 94 5.14 2.55 -6.22
C GLU A 94 5.14 1.13 -6.76
N TRP A 95 6.01 0.27 -6.23
CA TRP A 95 6.05 -1.16 -6.57
C TRP A 95 4.68 -1.80 -6.43
N GLY A 96 4.06 -1.65 -5.25
CA GLY A 96 2.72 -2.16 -4.99
C GLY A 96 1.67 -1.54 -5.92
N ARG A 97 1.66 -0.21 -6.06
CA ARG A 97 0.67 0.52 -6.87
C ARG A 97 0.74 0.15 -8.35
N SER A 98 1.91 -0.26 -8.83
CA SER A 98 2.12 -0.75 -10.20
C SER A 98 1.60 -2.16 -10.45
N GLY A 99 1.16 -2.88 -9.40
CA GLY A 99 0.63 -4.24 -9.49
C GLY A 99 1.68 -5.33 -9.31
N ASN A 100 2.91 -4.99 -8.91
CA ASN A 100 3.93 -5.99 -8.62
C ASN A 100 3.68 -6.68 -7.28
N ASP A 101 4.19 -7.91 -7.13
CA ASP A 101 4.00 -8.73 -5.93
C ASP A 101 4.64 -8.08 -4.68
N PRO A 102 3.85 -7.75 -3.64
CA PRO A 102 4.35 -7.21 -2.38
C PRO A 102 5.30 -8.15 -1.64
N ASN A 103 5.22 -9.47 -1.86
CA ASN A 103 6.09 -10.43 -1.19
C ASN A 103 7.57 -10.26 -1.53
N HIS A 104 7.88 -9.47 -2.56
CA HIS A 104 9.24 -8.98 -2.81
C HIS A 104 9.89 -8.36 -1.56
N PHE A 105 9.11 -7.72 -0.70
CA PHE A 105 9.58 -7.09 0.54
C PHE A 105 9.24 -7.89 1.82
N ARG A 106 8.64 -9.08 1.70
CA ARG A 106 8.20 -9.84 2.88
C ARG A 106 9.41 -10.34 3.67
N PRO A 107 9.56 -9.95 4.96
CA PRO A 107 10.65 -10.47 5.77
C PRO A 107 10.39 -11.93 6.16
N PRO A 108 11.45 -12.74 6.32
CA PRO A 108 11.32 -14.12 6.76
C PRO A 108 10.64 -14.18 8.15
N GLY A 109 9.70 -15.10 8.30
CA GLY A 109 8.97 -15.32 9.55
C GLY A 109 7.79 -14.37 9.79
N LEU A 110 7.49 -13.44 8.88
CA LEU A 110 6.24 -12.66 8.98
C LEU A 110 5.04 -13.63 8.88
N PRO A 111 4.12 -13.65 9.87
CA PRO A 111 3.00 -14.58 9.88
C PRO A 111 2.14 -14.51 8.62
N ASP A 112 1.77 -15.66 8.05
CA ASP A 112 1.05 -15.78 6.76
C ASP A 112 -0.31 -15.09 6.71
N LYS A 113 -0.89 -14.74 7.87
CA LYS A 113 -2.12 -13.94 7.92
C LYS A 113 -1.93 -12.53 7.34
N TYR A 114 -0.68 -12.04 7.36
CA TYR A 114 -0.28 -10.76 6.79
C TYR A 114 0.27 -10.91 5.41
#